data_AF-A0A1K2IW51-F1
#
_entry.id   AF-A0A1K2IW51-F1
#
_cell.length_a   1.000
_cell.length_b   1.000
_cell.length_c   1.000
_cell.angle_alpha   90.00
_cell.angle_beta   90.00
_cell.angle_gamma   90.00
#
_symmetry.space_group_name_H-M   'P 1'
#
loop_
_entity.id
_entity.type
_entity.pdbx_description
1 polymer ?
#
loop_
_entity_poly.entity_id
_entity_poly.type
_entity_poly.pdbx_seq_one_letter_code
_entity_poly.pdbx_strand_id
1 'polypeptide(L)'
;MDYHFYQKKFQEALDQISQKEFNDLGLKFSVETILESVVLKIYKPEWSSDPQSSLDASSRIFFSIWISDKTIKEGRLYYNIHALKLRELKGYKIQSRNFAENFRNRFTKYQKDWDNVSVKFGPLTLMEGWIELKTDNLQKDIIKLSNSFLKISSLIDETLHLFKSK
;
A
#
# COMPACT_ATOMS: atom_id res chain seq x y z
N MET A 1 -3.21 20.74 9.05
CA MET A 1 -1.89 20.09 8.91
C MET A 1 -1.02 20.99 8.04
N ASP A 2 0.28 21.07 8.27
CA ASP A 2 1.19 21.71 7.30
C ASP A 2 1.41 20.77 6.10
N TYR A 3 0.52 20.85 5.11
CA TYR A 3 0.55 19.98 3.93
C TYR A 3 1.86 20.08 3.16
N HIS A 4 2.42 21.28 3.02
CA HIS A 4 3.65 21.49 2.26
C HIS A 4 4.83 20.81 2.96
N PHE A 5 4.93 20.94 4.28
CA PHE A 5 5.95 20.25 5.08
C PHE A 5 5.87 18.73 4.90
N TYR A 6 4.70 18.12 5.10
CA TYR A 6 4.57 16.66 5.02
C TYR A 6 4.72 16.14 3.60
N GLN A 7 4.19 16.83 2.59
CA GLN A 7 4.38 16.44 1.19
C GLN A 7 5.86 16.46 0.81
N LYS A 8 6.59 17.50 1.23
CA LYS A 8 8.04 17.57 1.04
C LYS A 8 8.75 16.41 1.73
N LYS A 9 8.38 16.06 2.97
CA LYS A 9 8.96 14.91 3.68
C LYS A 9 8.73 13.57 2.98
N PHE A 10 7.54 13.37 2.42
CA PHE A 10 7.21 12.17 1.65
C PHE A 10 8.01 12.10 0.34
N GLN A 11 8.17 13.23 -0.36
CA GLN A 11 8.98 13.29 -1.56
C GLN A 11 10.48 13.05 -1.26
N GLU A 12 11.02 13.70 -0.23
CA GLU A 12 12.41 13.51 0.21
C GLU A 12 12.70 12.05 0.62
N ALA A 13 11.71 11.35 1.17
CA ALA A 13 11.82 9.92 1.47
C ALA A 13 11.87 9.08 0.18
N LEU A 14 11.02 9.39 -0.79
CA LEU A 14 10.98 8.70 -2.08
C LEU A 14 12.29 8.84 -2.86
N ASP A 15 12.91 10.02 -2.82
CA ASP A 15 14.18 10.31 -3.48
C ASP A 15 15.35 9.51 -2.88
N GLN A 16 15.21 9.02 -1.64
CA GLN A 16 16.21 8.18 -0.95
C GLN A 16 15.98 6.67 -1.14
N ILE A 17 14.82 6.24 -1.64
CA ILE A 17 14.54 4.83 -1.91
C ILE A 17 15.31 4.39 -3.16
N SER A 18 16.00 3.25 -3.07
CA SER A 18 16.61 2.60 -4.23
C SER A 18 15.52 2.17 -5.21
N GLN A 19 15.28 2.97 -6.25
CA GLN A 19 14.22 2.72 -7.23
C GLN A 19 14.45 1.42 -8.02
N LYS A 20 15.69 0.93 -8.10
CA LYS A 20 16.04 -0.27 -8.86
C LYS A 20 15.25 -1.49 -8.42
N GLU A 21 15.25 -1.80 -7.12
CA GLU A 21 14.61 -3.02 -6.60
C GLU A 21 13.09 -3.00 -6.79
N PHE A 22 12.48 -1.82 -6.67
CA PHE A 22 11.04 -1.64 -6.91
C PHE A 22 10.71 -1.74 -8.40
N ASN A 23 11.50 -1.10 -9.27
CA ASN A 23 11.34 -1.14 -10.72
C ASN A 23 11.51 -2.56 -11.27
N ASP A 24 12.47 -3.33 -10.74
CA ASP A 24 12.70 -4.73 -11.13
C ASP A 24 11.47 -5.63 -10.86
N LEU A 25 10.62 -5.25 -9.89
CA LEU A 25 9.34 -5.90 -9.59
C LEU A 25 8.14 -5.25 -10.29
N GLY A 26 8.35 -4.17 -11.06
CA GLY A 26 7.32 -3.39 -11.74
C GLY A 26 6.54 -2.44 -10.81
N LEU A 27 7.04 -2.17 -9.61
CA LEU A 27 6.41 -1.26 -8.66
C LEU A 27 6.72 0.20 -9.03
N LYS A 28 5.71 1.05 -8.84
CA LYS A 28 5.75 2.51 -9.03
C LYS A 28 5.31 3.21 -7.76
N PHE A 29 5.68 4.48 -7.65
CA PHE A 29 5.39 5.33 -6.51
C PHE A 29 4.56 6.56 -6.93
N SER A 30 3.74 7.07 -6.01
CA SER A 30 3.09 8.37 -6.15
C SER A 30 2.92 9.03 -4.78
N VAL A 31 3.22 10.33 -4.68
CA VAL A 31 2.93 11.15 -3.51
C VAL A 31 1.80 12.10 -3.86
N GLU A 32 0.67 11.98 -3.15
CA GLU A 32 -0.55 12.71 -3.46
C GLU A 32 -1.18 13.29 -2.19
N THR A 33 -1.94 14.37 -2.37
CA THR A 33 -2.86 14.87 -1.35
C THR A 33 -4.27 14.40 -1.70
N ILE A 34 -4.85 13.55 -0.84
CA ILE A 34 -6.20 13.00 -1.03
C ILE A 34 -6.95 13.02 0.30
N LEU A 35 -8.22 13.44 0.28
CA LEU A 35 -9.08 13.49 1.47
C LEU A 35 -8.36 14.13 2.68
N GLU A 36 -7.77 15.31 2.50
CA GLU A 36 -7.07 16.05 3.56
C GLU A 36 -5.89 15.28 4.20
N SER A 37 -5.31 14.35 3.43
CA SER A 37 -4.18 13.52 3.85
C SER A 37 -3.05 13.60 2.83
N VAL A 38 -1.80 13.56 3.29
CA VAL A 38 -0.63 13.32 2.44
C VAL A 38 -0.37 11.83 2.43
N VAL A 39 -0.27 11.25 1.23
CA VAL A 39 -0.19 9.80 1.02
C VAL A 39 0.95 9.45 0.08
N LEU A 40 1.78 8.48 0.47
CA LEU A 40 2.65 7.74 -0.45
C LEU A 40 1.91 6.48 -0.86
N LYS A 41 1.73 6.27 -2.17
CA LYS A 41 1.22 5.03 -2.73
C LYS A 41 2.35 4.25 -3.41
N ILE A 42 2.40 2.95 -3.18
CA ILE A 42 3.23 2.00 -3.91
C ILE A 42 2.29 1.02 -4.63
N TYR A 43 2.42 0.92 -5.94
CA TYR A 43 1.46 0.19 -6.76
C TYR A 43 2.16 -0.46 -7.97
N LYS A 44 1.48 -1.40 -8.61
CA LYS A 44 1.92 -2.02 -9.86
C LYS A 44 0.84 -1.79 -10.91
N PRO A 45 1.17 -1.29 -12.13
CA PRO A 45 0.17 -1.04 -13.15
C PRO A 45 -0.71 -2.24 -13.48
N GLU A 46 -0.16 -3.45 -13.40
CA GLU A 46 -0.85 -4.72 -13.66
C GLU A 46 -1.86 -5.08 -12.57
N TRP A 47 -1.81 -4.43 -11.41
CA TRP A 47 -2.81 -4.60 -10.34
C TRP A 47 -4.04 -3.70 -10.51
N SER A 48 -4.21 -3.10 -11.68
CA SER A 48 -5.28 -2.17 -12.01
C SER A 48 -6.09 -2.65 -13.22
N SER A 49 -7.38 -2.29 -13.27
CA SER A 49 -8.22 -2.49 -14.47
C SER A 49 -7.82 -1.61 -15.66
N ASP A 50 -7.05 -0.55 -15.39
CA ASP A 50 -6.43 0.33 -16.38
C ASP A 50 -4.94 0.56 -16.03
N PRO A 51 -4.01 -0.17 -16.68
CA PRO A 51 -2.58 0.01 -16.45
C PRO A 51 -2.02 1.37 -16.88
N GLN A 52 -2.71 2.11 -17.76
CA GLN A 52 -2.28 3.45 -18.20
C GLN A 52 -2.68 4.53 -17.18
N SER A 53 -3.79 4.31 -16.45
CA SER A 53 -4.27 5.20 -15.40
C SER A 53 -4.52 4.46 -14.07
N SER A 54 -3.48 3.82 -13.54
CA SER A 54 -3.64 2.83 -12.46
C SER A 54 -4.15 3.40 -11.13
N LEU A 55 -3.84 4.66 -10.83
CA LEU A 55 -4.25 5.30 -9.58
C LEU A 55 -5.70 5.80 -9.62
N ASP A 56 -6.22 6.08 -10.81
CA ASP A 56 -7.61 6.51 -11.03
C ASP A 56 -8.54 5.35 -11.39
N ALA A 57 -7.99 4.19 -11.79
CA ALA A 57 -8.75 3.01 -12.15
C ALA A 57 -9.70 2.52 -11.04
N SER A 58 -10.94 2.18 -11.38
CA SER A 58 -11.95 1.76 -10.39
C SER A 58 -11.52 0.54 -9.57
N SER A 59 -10.92 -0.44 -10.25
CA SER A 59 -10.34 -1.64 -9.64
C SER A 59 -8.83 -1.51 -9.59
N ARG A 60 -8.27 -1.60 -8.39
CA ARG A 60 -6.82 -1.43 -8.17
C ARG A 60 -6.38 -1.98 -6.83
N ILE A 61 -5.13 -2.45 -6.76
CA ILE A 61 -4.43 -2.78 -5.52
C ILE A 61 -3.25 -1.83 -5.35
N PHE A 62 -3.08 -1.30 -4.15
CA PHE A 62 -1.93 -0.44 -3.81
C PHE A 62 -1.65 -0.50 -2.30
N PHE A 63 -0.39 -0.33 -1.96
CA PHE A 63 0.03 -0.05 -0.59
C PHE A 63 0.05 1.46 -0.36
N SER A 64 -0.40 1.90 0.81
CA SER A 64 -0.39 3.30 1.21
C SER A 64 0.37 3.48 2.51
N ILE A 65 1.08 4.59 2.63
CA ILE A 65 1.51 5.19 3.89
C ILE A 65 0.89 6.59 3.93
N TRP A 66 0.26 7.00 5.02
CA TRP A 66 -0.38 8.32 5.05
C TRP A 66 -0.38 8.99 6.41
N ILE A 67 -0.56 10.31 6.32
CA ILE A 67 -0.71 11.20 7.45
C ILE A 67 -1.81 12.24 7.17
N SER A 68 -2.55 12.60 8.21
CA SER A 68 -3.55 13.68 8.19
C SER A 68 -3.57 14.39 9.53
N ASP A 69 -4.36 15.46 9.65
CA ASP A 69 -4.58 16.14 10.94
C ASP A 69 -5.05 15.17 12.03
N LYS A 70 -5.87 14.18 11.68
CA LYS A 70 -6.34 13.17 12.61
C LYS A 70 -5.19 12.27 13.08
N THR A 71 -4.41 11.73 12.15
CA THR A 71 -3.35 10.78 12.49
C THR A 71 -2.20 11.46 13.24
N ILE A 72 -1.94 12.74 12.96
CA ILE A 72 -0.99 13.57 13.73
C ILE A 72 -1.43 13.70 15.18
N LYS A 73 -2.71 14.02 15.42
CA LYS A 73 -3.27 14.11 16.79
C LYS A 73 -3.19 12.78 17.52
N GLU A 74 -3.29 11.67 16.81
CA GLU A 74 -3.14 10.33 17.36
C GLU A 74 -1.66 9.92 17.57
N GLY A 75 -0.71 10.71 17.06
CA GLY A 75 0.72 10.37 17.09
C GLY A 75 1.06 9.17 16.21
N ARG A 76 0.40 9.02 15.05
CA ARG A 76 0.48 7.83 14.20
C ARG A 76 0.78 8.14 12.74
N LEU A 77 1.67 7.33 12.16
CA LEU A 77 1.83 7.18 10.73
C LEU A 77 1.17 5.86 10.33
N TYR A 78 0.10 5.95 9.54
CA TYR A 78 -0.66 4.77 9.16
C TYR A 78 -0.15 4.17 7.85
N TYR A 79 -0.39 2.87 7.68
CA TYR A 79 -0.12 2.15 6.45
C TYR A 79 -1.15 1.04 6.20
N ASN A 80 -1.39 0.68 4.94
CA ASN A 80 -2.33 -0.37 4.57
C ASN A 80 -2.10 -0.89 3.15
N ILE A 81 -2.71 -2.03 2.84
CA ILE A 81 -2.87 -2.50 1.46
C ILE A 81 -4.36 -2.48 1.12
N HIS A 82 -4.75 -1.63 0.18
CA HIS A 82 -6.11 -1.58 -0.35
C HIS A 82 -6.25 -2.44 -1.60
N ALA A 83 -7.42 -3.07 -1.74
CA ALA A 83 -7.79 -3.92 -2.86
C ALA A 83 -9.21 -3.57 -3.34
N LEU A 84 -9.30 -2.47 -4.10
CA LEU A 84 -10.57 -1.87 -4.50
C LEU A 84 -11.19 -2.63 -5.67
N LYS A 85 -12.49 -2.90 -5.57
CA LYS A 85 -13.35 -3.41 -6.66
C LYS A 85 -12.76 -4.56 -7.50
N LEU A 86 -12.01 -5.49 -6.88
CA LEU A 86 -11.29 -6.57 -7.59
C LEU A 86 -12.13 -7.44 -8.55
N ARG A 87 -13.46 -7.48 -8.38
CA ARG A 87 -14.36 -8.19 -9.30
C ARG A 87 -14.35 -7.58 -10.71
N GLU A 88 -13.94 -6.32 -10.84
CA GLU A 88 -13.82 -5.59 -12.11
C GLU A 88 -12.39 -5.71 -12.71
N LEU A 89 -11.46 -6.42 -12.05
CA LEU A 89 -10.11 -6.61 -12.57
C LEU A 89 -10.13 -7.57 -13.77
N LYS A 90 -9.87 -7.04 -14.97
CA LYS A 90 -9.91 -7.80 -16.23
C LYS A 90 -8.92 -8.97 -16.20
N GLY A 91 -9.33 -10.12 -16.75
CA GLY A 91 -8.52 -11.34 -16.81
C GLY A 91 -8.61 -12.23 -15.57
N TYR A 92 -9.36 -11.83 -14.54
CA TYR A 92 -9.51 -12.60 -13.30
C TYR A 92 -10.98 -12.83 -12.92
N LYS A 93 -11.27 -13.95 -12.25
CA LYS A 93 -12.59 -14.25 -11.66
C LYS A 93 -12.51 -14.18 -10.14
N ILE A 94 -12.36 -12.96 -9.61
CA ILE A 94 -12.05 -12.75 -8.19
C ILE A 94 -13.31 -12.72 -7.32
N GLN A 95 -13.34 -13.52 -6.26
CA GLN A 95 -14.21 -13.30 -5.12
C GLN A 95 -13.44 -12.53 -4.04
N SER A 96 -13.82 -11.27 -3.78
CA SER A 96 -13.04 -10.36 -2.94
C SER A 96 -12.73 -10.92 -1.53
N ARG A 97 -13.67 -11.65 -0.92
CA ARG A 97 -13.46 -12.31 0.38
C ARG A 97 -12.36 -13.37 0.28
N ASN A 98 -12.46 -14.27 -0.70
CA ASN A 98 -11.47 -15.33 -0.89
C ASN A 98 -10.10 -14.76 -1.25
N PHE A 99 -10.04 -13.70 -2.06
CA PHE A 99 -8.78 -13.02 -2.35
C PHE A 99 -8.12 -12.50 -1.07
N ALA A 100 -8.87 -11.77 -0.24
CA ALA A 100 -8.36 -11.24 1.01
C ALA A 100 -7.91 -12.33 1.97
N GLU A 101 -8.67 -13.43 2.09
CA GLU A 101 -8.32 -14.58 2.92
C GLU A 101 -7.04 -15.29 2.42
N ASN A 102 -6.93 -15.55 1.13
CA ASN A 102 -5.73 -16.16 0.54
C ASN A 102 -4.48 -15.30 0.75
N PHE A 103 -4.59 -13.98 0.55
CA PHE A 103 -3.50 -13.06 0.86
C PHE A 103 -3.12 -13.12 2.34
N ARG A 104 -4.09 -13.01 3.25
CA ARG A 104 -3.85 -12.98 4.71
C ARG A 104 -3.23 -14.27 5.23
N ASN A 105 -3.64 -15.42 4.71
CA ASN A 105 -3.05 -16.71 5.06
C ASN A 105 -1.56 -16.76 4.70
N ARG A 106 -1.17 -16.19 3.56
CA ARG A 106 0.25 -16.06 3.17
C ARG A 106 0.98 -15.01 4.00
N PHE A 107 0.33 -13.87 4.25
CA PHE A 107 0.87 -12.74 5.01
C PHE A 107 1.14 -13.07 6.48
N THR A 108 0.47 -14.07 7.06
CA THR A 108 0.65 -14.49 8.46
C THR A 108 2.13 -14.75 8.82
N LYS A 109 2.94 -15.22 7.86
CA LYS A 109 4.39 -15.45 8.05
C LYS A 109 5.18 -14.17 8.33
N TYR A 110 4.70 -13.04 7.80
CA TYR A 110 5.34 -11.72 7.88
C TYR A 110 4.67 -10.84 8.95
N GLN A 111 3.48 -11.19 9.42
CA GLN A 111 2.65 -10.31 10.27
C GLN A 111 3.38 -9.78 11.51
N LYS A 112 4.24 -10.59 12.13
CA LYS A 112 5.03 -10.20 13.31
C LYS A 112 6.06 -9.10 13.05
N ASP A 113 6.42 -8.87 11.77
CA ASP A 113 7.42 -7.88 11.37
C ASP A 113 6.79 -6.49 11.12
N TRP A 114 5.46 -6.37 11.30
CA TRP A 114 4.69 -5.14 11.07
C TRP A 114 4.08 -4.63 12.36
N ASP A 115 4.47 -3.42 12.77
CA ASP A 115 4.06 -2.81 14.03
C ASP A 115 2.56 -2.48 14.04
N ASN A 116 1.83 -2.91 15.06
CA ASN A 116 0.39 -2.67 15.23
C ASN A 116 -0.50 -3.08 14.04
N VAL A 117 -0.05 -4.04 13.23
CA VAL A 117 -0.83 -4.52 12.09
C VAL A 117 -2.04 -5.34 12.53
N SER A 118 -3.14 -5.16 11.82
CA SER A 118 -4.33 -6.00 11.89
C SER A 118 -4.74 -6.44 10.48
N VAL A 119 -5.37 -7.61 10.43
CA VAL A 119 -6.00 -8.16 9.21
C VAL A 119 -7.51 -8.33 9.38
N LYS A 120 -8.08 -7.87 10.50
CA LYS A 120 -9.51 -7.99 10.84
C LYS A 120 -10.35 -6.91 10.16
N PHE A 121 -10.18 -6.76 8.85
CA PHE A 121 -10.86 -5.77 8.03
C PHE A 121 -11.74 -6.44 6.95
N GLY A 122 -12.61 -5.64 6.34
CA GLY A 122 -13.35 -6.05 5.15
C GLY A 122 -12.43 -6.42 3.97
N PRO A 123 -12.97 -7.02 2.90
CA PRO A 123 -12.16 -7.53 1.79
C PRO A 123 -11.45 -6.45 0.96
N LEU A 124 -11.77 -5.17 1.17
CA LEU A 124 -11.14 -4.03 0.48
C LEU A 124 -9.83 -3.57 1.15
N THR A 125 -9.52 -4.08 2.34
CA THR A 125 -8.30 -3.76 3.09
C THR A 125 -7.64 -5.08 3.48
N LEU A 126 -6.54 -5.44 2.82
CA LEU A 126 -5.89 -6.74 3.05
C LEU A 126 -5.20 -6.78 4.42
N MET A 127 -4.59 -5.66 4.79
CA MET A 127 -3.98 -5.38 6.10
C MET A 127 -3.94 -3.87 6.33
N GLU A 128 -3.93 -3.45 7.59
CA GLU A 128 -3.72 -2.06 7.99
C GLU A 128 -3.05 -2.03 9.37
N GLY A 129 -2.18 -1.05 9.57
CA GLY A 129 -1.48 -0.84 10.84
C GLY A 129 -0.96 0.59 10.95
N TRP A 130 -0.17 0.84 11.98
CA TRP A 130 0.43 2.14 12.23
C TRP A 130 1.73 2.01 13.02
N ILE A 131 2.61 2.98 12.85
CA ILE A 131 3.78 3.18 13.71
C ILE A 131 3.66 4.51 14.43
N GLU A 132 4.39 4.64 15.54
CA GLU A 132 4.49 5.89 16.28
C GLU A 132 5.06 6.98 15.35
N LEU A 133 4.34 8.10 15.21
CA LEU A 133 4.79 9.22 14.41
C LEU A 133 5.85 10.01 15.19
N LYS A 134 7.09 9.95 14.73
CA LYS A 134 8.17 10.83 15.16
C LYS A 134 8.58 11.69 13.97
N THR A 135 8.23 12.97 14.00
CA THR A 135 8.46 13.88 12.86
C THR A 135 9.93 13.89 12.39
N ASP A 136 10.88 13.78 13.33
CA ASP A 136 12.31 13.72 13.02
C ASP A 136 12.75 12.43 12.30
N ASN A 137 11.97 11.35 12.43
CA ASN A 137 12.23 10.06 11.81
C ASN A 137 11.30 9.75 10.64
N LEU A 138 10.34 10.62 10.32
CA LEU A 138 9.29 10.37 9.34
C LEU A 138 9.80 9.81 8.00
N GLN A 139 10.87 10.39 7.45
CA GLN A 139 11.45 9.91 6.20
C GLN A 139 11.98 8.46 6.34
N LYS A 140 12.73 8.17 7.42
CA LYS A 140 13.28 6.84 7.69
C LYS A 140 12.16 5.81 7.87
N ASP A 141 11.09 6.22 8.54
CA ASP A 141 9.91 5.40 8.78
C ASP A 141 9.17 5.08 7.46
N ILE A 142 9.01 6.05 6.58
CA ILE A 142 8.46 5.86 5.23
C ILE A 142 9.31 4.89 4.41
N ILE A 143 10.64 5.06 4.42
CA ILE A 143 11.58 4.18 3.72
C ILE A 143 11.51 2.75 4.28
N LYS A 144 11.49 2.60 5.62
CA LYS A 144 11.38 1.30 6.29
C LYS A 144 10.07 0.58 5.91
N LEU A 145 8.94 1.28 5.96
CA LEU A 145 7.63 0.72 5.57
C LEU A 145 7.61 0.35 4.08
N SER A 146 8.18 1.18 3.20
CA SER A 146 8.27 0.89 1.76
C SER A 146 9.09 -0.37 1.49
N ASN A 147 10.26 -0.50 2.12
CA ASN A 147 11.10 -1.69 2.01
C ASN A 147 10.46 -2.94 2.64
N SER A 148 9.64 -2.75 3.68
CA SER A 148 8.86 -3.84 4.27
C SER A 148 7.77 -4.31 3.31
N PHE A 149 7.11 -3.38 2.61
CA PHE A 149 6.15 -3.71 1.57
C PHE A 149 6.80 -4.46 0.40
N LEU A 150 8.01 -4.05 -0.03
CA LEU A 150 8.76 -4.71 -1.09
C LEU A 150 8.86 -6.23 -0.87
N LYS A 151 9.17 -6.65 0.36
CA LYS A 151 9.32 -8.07 0.78
C LYS A 151 8.03 -8.90 0.65
N ILE A 152 6.87 -8.25 0.71
CA ILE A 152 5.56 -8.93 0.65
C ILE A 152 4.79 -8.63 -0.63
N SER A 153 5.31 -7.76 -1.49
CA SER A 153 4.64 -7.31 -2.72
C SER A 153 4.28 -8.47 -3.65
N SER A 154 5.15 -9.49 -3.75
CA SER A 154 4.90 -10.69 -4.56
C SER A 154 3.69 -11.49 -4.11
N LEU A 155 3.27 -11.39 -2.84
CA LEU A 155 2.08 -12.07 -2.34
C LEU A 155 0.81 -11.61 -3.07
N ILE A 156 0.78 -10.38 -3.58
CA ILE A 156 -0.33 -9.87 -4.38
C ILE A 156 -0.38 -10.61 -5.72
N ASP A 157 0.74 -10.69 -6.43
CA ASP A 157 0.86 -11.41 -7.71
C ASP A 157 0.53 -12.91 -7.55
N GLU A 158 1.09 -13.55 -6.52
CA GLU A 158 0.80 -14.94 -6.18
C GLU A 158 -0.68 -15.18 -5.88
N THR A 159 -1.33 -14.24 -5.18
CA THR A 159 -2.76 -14.35 -4.86
C THR A 159 -3.61 -14.13 -6.10
N LEU A 160 -3.28 -13.14 -6.95
CA LEU A 160 -3.96 -12.90 -8.22
C LEU A 160 -3.91 -14.12 -9.14
N HIS A 161 -2.77 -14.83 -9.17
CA HIS A 161 -2.59 -16.02 -10.00
C HIS A 161 -3.63 -17.12 -9.73
N LEU A 162 -4.11 -17.25 -8.49
CA LEU A 162 -5.15 -18.23 -8.11
C LEU A 162 -6.51 -17.97 -8.78
N PHE A 163 -6.75 -16.74 -9.24
CA PHE A 163 -8.01 -16.31 -9.83
C PHE A 163 -7.91 -16.02 -11.32
N LYS A 164 -6.75 -16.31 -11.94
CA LYS A 164 -6.54 -16.07 -13.38
C LYS A 164 -7.57 -16.86 -14.17
N SER A 165 -8.27 -16.19 -15.08
CA SER A 165 -9.25 -16.85 -15.94
C SER A 165 -8.52 -17.80 -16.89
N LYS A 166 -9.02 -19.03 -17.01
CA LYS A 166 -8.66 -19.93 -18.12
C LYS A 166 -9.21 -19.39 -19.43
#